data_AF-A0A8B6CMQ7-F1
#
_entry.id   AF-A0A8B6CMQ7-F1
#
_cell.length_a   1.000
_cell.length_b   1.000
_cell.length_c   1.000
_cell.angle_alpha   90.00
_cell.angle_beta   90.00
_cell.angle_gamma   90.00
#
_symmetry.space_group_name_H-M   'P 1'
#
loop_
_entity.id
_entity.type
_entity.pdbx_description
1 polymer ?
#
loop_
_entity_poly.entity_id
_entity_poly.type
_entity_poly.pdbx_seq_one_letter_code
_entity_poly.pdbx_strand_id
1 'polypeptide(L)'
;MYPPYRKYFPLFTTKYTLTSQQDWSKITKPIFLSEKSKTFAEWVSTWTGYLLSKVKQDHARSVFVSCTAAIKNDVHIALYILPYAVTQVLQDGSPHDIKEVFTEILEVISHTQKPDTKHRDGNFHHMSAQTIFSIMDHLTKWKRQKAQTSGIIPGKGPAYLSDSGYRAIDSFLNKIPQDLLAQACFSCGAYTRALMHFEQFLSSKNQNVQDHLDFLQRLYVAMDESDGVIGVAAIRQTQPTLIEQILIHESLGQHQDAQACYEKAIDSEVDSVDHHKGLLQSLMELGQQNKALLHATGAIAERPEWAPHIRSYMVEAAWKLGNWDKLEKCIKSEKTGRNWAVGVGELLLSAKAKNEEKFMKHLQIVRREQIGPLSAASMESGSYQRGYQHIVRLHLLTEIEECFRVLADLKTEQGGCGDGPRISPQELLKNWDRRLQVMQWSFRTQEPLLTLRRTLFNLAQQMTGHDVDHEIGHWWLWSAKIARKEGYNQTAYSSLLQAGDYNLPEVFVEKAKWFWSKGDKDQALTCLERGMSVHFPDIQALKSDTTDQSKARLKIYAQVISYRLLNLTPQISLKLGSKYILR
;
A
#
# COMPACT_ATOMS: atom_id res chain seq x y z
N MET A 1 -14.75 42.23 20.89
CA MET A 1 -13.37 42.06 21.41
C MET A 1 -13.13 40.57 21.57
N TYR A 2 -12.29 39.97 20.71
CA TYR A 2 -12.25 38.53 20.47
C TYR A 2 -11.82 37.71 21.72
N PRO A 3 -12.42 36.53 21.97
CA PRO A 3 -12.17 35.68 23.14
C PRO A 3 -10.75 35.09 23.34
N PRO A 4 -9.86 34.90 22.33
CA PRO A 4 -8.54 34.33 22.59
C PRO A 4 -7.59 35.30 23.31
N TYR A 5 -7.84 36.61 23.25
CA TYR A 5 -6.96 37.61 23.90
C TYR A 5 -7.05 37.62 25.43
N ARG A 6 -8.18 37.19 26.02
CA ARG A 6 -8.34 37.14 27.48
C ARG A 6 -7.47 36.07 28.15
N LYS A 7 -7.11 35.00 27.44
CA LYS A 7 -6.27 33.92 28.00
C LYS A 7 -4.80 34.33 28.16
N TYR A 8 -4.29 35.24 27.33
CA TYR A 8 -2.88 35.64 27.35
C TYR A 8 -2.61 36.87 28.22
N PHE A 9 -3.65 37.63 28.60
CA PHE A 9 -3.52 38.83 29.44
C PHE A 9 -2.74 38.63 30.76
N PRO A 10 -2.96 37.54 31.55
CA PRO A 10 -2.19 37.30 32.77
C PRO A 10 -0.73 36.86 32.55
N LEU A 11 -0.36 36.49 31.32
CA LEU A 11 1.01 36.09 30.97
C LEU A 11 1.92 37.29 30.64
N PHE A 12 1.34 38.47 30.40
CA PHE A 12 2.14 39.68 30.17
C PHE A 12 2.74 40.27 31.46
N THR A 13 2.17 39.95 32.62
CA THR A 13 2.59 40.50 33.92
C THR A 13 3.46 39.54 34.74
N THR A 14 3.48 38.25 34.39
CA THR A 14 4.18 37.20 35.14
C THR A 14 5.52 36.84 34.49
N LYS A 15 6.59 36.78 35.30
CA LYS A 15 7.94 36.40 34.84
C LYS A 15 8.22 34.94 35.21
N TYR A 16 8.02 34.03 34.27
CA TYR A 16 8.42 32.63 34.44
C TYR A 16 9.86 32.44 34.00
N THR A 17 10.69 31.87 34.88
CA THR A 17 12.07 31.47 34.56
C THR A 17 12.18 29.96 34.60
N LEU A 18 12.86 29.39 33.60
CA LEU A 18 13.11 27.96 33.51
C LEU A 18 14.34 27.60 34.32
N THR A 19 14.17 26.75 35.34
CA THR A 19 15.23 26.33 36.26
C THR A 19 16.11 25.20 35.73
N SER A 20 15.76 24.58 34.59
CA SER A 20 16.48 23.41 34.07
C SER A 20 17.24 23.74 32.79
N GLN A 21 18.44 24.30 32.93
CA GLN A 21 19.46 24.24 31.89
C GLN A 21 20.12 22.87 31.98
N GLN A 22 19.90 22.01 30.98
CA GLN A 22 20.63 20.75 30.87
C GLN A 22 21.98 20.99 30.19
N ASP A 23 23.02 20.36 30.72
CA ASP A 23 24.35 20.36 30.11
C ASP A 23 24.40 19.35 28.96
N TRP A 24 24.31 19.87 27.73
CA TRP A 24 24.33 19.09 26.48
C TRP A 24 25.74 18.68 26.02
N SER A 25 26.78 19.00 26.81
CA SER A 25 28.20 18.77 26.49
C SER A 25 28.66 17.32 26.66
N LYS A 26 27.90 16.47 27.35
CA LYS A 26 28.26 15.08 27.69
C LYS A 26 27.61 13.99 26.80
N ILE A 27 27.00 14.35 25.68
CA ILE A 27 26.33 13.37 24.81
C ILE A 27 27.34 12.80 23.80
N THR A 28 27.52 11.47 23.82
CA THR A 28 28.32 10.73 22.84
C THR A 28 27.64 10.80 21.47
N LYS A 29 28.39 11.22 20.45
CA LYS A 29 27.90 11.35 19.07
C LYS A 29 28.23 10.07 18.30
N PRO A 30 27.30 9.52 17.49
CA PRO A 30 25.97 10.02 17.11
C PRO A 30 24.84 9.69 18.12
N ILE A 31 23.86 10.60 18.26
CA ILE A 31 22.77 10.49 19.25
C ILE A 31 21.84 9.30 18.93
N PHE A 32 21.66 8.97 17.64
CA PHE A 32 20.81 7.87 17.14
C PHE A 32 21.23 6.45 17.61
N LEU A 33 22.52 6.28 17.95
CA LEU A 33 23.07 5.02 18.47
C LEU A 33 23.30 5.04 19.99
N SER A 34 23.06 6.16 20.66
CA SER A 34 23.30 6.28 22.09
C SER A 34 22.24 5.54 22.90
N GLU A 35 22.64 4.88 24.00
CA GLU A 35 21.78 4.09 24.90
C GLU A 35 20.59 4.86 25.50
N LYS A 36 20.61 6.20 25.41
CA LYS A 36 19.53 7.10 25.85
C LYS A 36 18.41 7.32 24.82
N SER A 37 18.50 6.72 23.63
CA SER A 37 17.53 6.85 22.54
C SER A 37 16.79 5.54 22.27
N LYS A 38 16.08 5.02 23.28
CA LYS A 38 15.27 3.79 23.10
C LYS A 38 13.95 4.08 22.39
N THR A 39 13.45 5.32 22.51
CA THR A 39 12.20 5.75 21.86
C THR A 39 12.40 6.94 20.94
N PHE A 40 11.53 7.06 19.93
CA PHE A 40 11.52 8.16 18.97
C PHE A 40 11.33 9.51 19.65
N ALA A 41 10.45 9.54 20.66
CA ALA A 41 10.17 10.71 21.48
C ALA A 41 11.43 11.24 22.20
N GLU A 42 12.21 10.35 22.81
CA GLU A 42 13.45 10.69 23.50
C GLU A 42 14.54 11.15 22.54
N TRP A 43 14.67 10.50 21.38
CA TRP A 43 15.62 10.93 20.35
C TRP A 43 15.32 12.35 19.84
N VAL A 44 14.07 12.61 19.41
CA VAL A 44 13.68 13.93 18.88
C VAL A 44 13.82 15.01 19.95
N SER A 45 13.36 14.78 21.18
CA SER A 45 13.46 15.78 22.24
C SER A 45 14.91 16.08 22.64
N THR A 46 15.76 15.06 22.69
CA THR A 46 17.20 15.20 22.97
C THR A 46 17.91 15.92 21.83
N TRP A 47 17.59 15.59 20.57
CA TRP A 47 18.20 16.20 19.39
C TRP A 47 17.78 17.66 19.24
N THR A 48 16.48 17.96 19.35
CA THR A 48 15.98 19.34 19.32
C THR A 48 16.56 20.15 20.48
N GLY A 49 16.61 19.60 21.70
CA GLY A 49 17.24 20.25 22.86
C GLY A 49 18.72 20.56 22.64
N TYR A 50 19.47 19.63 22.04
CA TYR A 50 20.87 19.81 21.67
C TYR A 50 21.04 20.94 20.66
N LEU A 51 20.28 20.94 19.57
CA LEU A 51 20.37 21.95 18.50
C LEU A 51 20.02 23.35 19.01
N LEU A 52 19.02 23.47 19.90
CA LEU A 52 18.64 24.76 20.48
C LEU A 52 19.75 25.35 21.37
N SER A 53 20.55 24.52 22.03
CA SER A 53 21.69 24.99 22.84
C SER A 53 22.81 25.64 22.00
N LYS A 54 22.86 25.29 20.70
CA LYS A 54 23.89 25.71 19.75
C LYS A 54 23.54 26.96 18.94
N VAL A 55 22.30 27.46 19.05
CA VAL A 55 21.87 28.69 18.37
C VAL A 55 22.53 29.91 19.01
N LYS A 56 23.21 30.73 18.20
CA LYS A 56 23.99 31.90 18.65
C LYS A 56 23.22 33.21 18.56
N GLN A 57 22.24 33.36 17.66
CA GLN A 57 21.48 34.60 17.52
C GLN A 57 20.61 34.92 18.74
N ASP A 58 20.81 36.10 19.34
CA ASP A 58 20.22 36.50 20.63
C ASP A 58 18.68 36.46 20.64
N HIS A 59 18.03 36.94 19.57
CA HIS A 59 16.57 36.95 19.49
C HIS A 59 16.00 35.53 19.34
N ALA A 60 16.61 34.71 18.48
CA ALA A 60 16.20 33.32 18.28
C ALA A 60 16.44 32.49 19.55
N ARG A 61 17.58 32.69 20.23
CA ARG A 61 17.91 32.05 21.50
C ARG A 61 16.88 32.38 22.59
N SER A 62 16.39 33.62 22.66
CA SER A 62 15.36 33.98 23.65
C SER A 62 14.04 33.20 23.44
N VAL A 63 13.58 33.06 22.18
CA VAL A 63 12.37 32.32 21.84
C VAL A 63 12.57 30.82 22.08
N PHE A 64 13.72 30.29 21.66
CA PHE A 64 14.04 28.87 21.77
C PHE A 64 14.27 28.41 23.21
N VAL A 65 14.86 29.24 24.08
CA VAL A 65 15.00 28.94 25.50
C VAL A 65 13.63 28.76 26.16
N SER A 66 12.64 29.59 25.83
CA SER A 66 11.26 29.42 26.32
C SER A 66 10.62 28.12 25.85
N CYS A 67 10.98 27.64 24.65
CA CYS A 67 10.47 26.40 24.09
C CYS A 67 11.13 25.12 24.64
N THR A 68 12.30 25.21 25.30
CA THR A 68 12.99 24.02 25.84
C THR A 68 12.16 23.24 26.87
N ALA A 69 11.29 23.93 27.61
CA ALA A 69 10.35 23.30 28.54
C ALA A 69 9.27 22.48 27.84
N ALA A 70 8.75 22.99 26.73
CA ALA A 70 7.68 22.37 25.97
C ALA A 70 8.13 21.10 25.24
N ILE A 71 9.39 21.10 24.79
CA ILE A 71 10.02 19.97 24.07
C ILE A 71 10.16 18.71 24.95
N LYS A 72 10.27 18.88 26.27
CA LYS A 72 10.33 17.75 27.20
C LYS A 72 8.98 17.06 27.41
N ASN A 73 7.88 17.80 27.23
CA ASN A 73 6.54 17.31 27.53
C ASN A 73 5.78 16.83 26.29
N ASP A 74 6.06 17.39 25.10
CA ASP A 74 5.37 17.05 23.87
C ASP A 74 6.33 16.87 22.67
N VAL A 75 6.25 15.69 22.07
CA VAL A 75 7.01 15.30 20.87
C VAL A 75 6.56 16.10 19.65
N HIS A 76 5.28 16.43 19.52
CA HIS A 76 4.76 17.17 18.37
C HIS A 76 5.32 18.60 18.31
N ILE A 77 5.49 19.24 19.47
CA ILE A 77 6.14 20.55 19.58
C ILE A 77 7.62 20.43 19.19
N ALA A 78 8.30 19.37 19.64
CA ALA A 78 9.68 19.10 19.28
C ALA A 78 9.85 18.90 17.77
N LEU A 79 8.95 18.17 17.12
CA LEU A 79 8.91 17.96 15.67
C LEU A 79 8.66 19.26 14.89
N TYR A 80 7.81 20.14 15.40
CA TYR A 80 7.55 21.43 14.76
C TYR A 80 8.74 22.38 14.84
N ILE A 81 9.45 22.42 15.98
CA ILE A 81 10.57 23.34 16.21
C ILE A 81 11.84 22.89 15.49
N LEU A 82 12.04 21.59 15.35
CA LEU A 82 13.27 20.98 14.84
C LEU A 82 13.73 21.53 13.47
N PRO A 83 12.89 21.65 12.43
CA PRO A 83 13.32 22.22 11.14
C PRO A 83 13.82 23.68 11.23
N TYR A 84 13.19 24.48 12.09
CA TYR A 84 13.62 25.87 12.32
C TYR A 84 14.93 25.93 13.10
N ALA A 85 15.10 25.06 14.10
CA ALA A 85 16.34 24.94 14.85
C ALA A 85 17.51 24.58 13.92
N VAL A 86 17.33 23.59 13.04
CA VAL A 86 18.34 23.20 12.05
C VAL A 86 18.66 24.36 11.10
N THR A 87 17.65 25.08 10.61
CA THR A 87 17.86 26.22 9.70
C THR A 87 18.70 27.31 10.37
N GLN A 88 18.47 27.60 11.64
CA GLN A 88 19.22 28.60 12.40
C GLN A 88 20.65 28.13 12.74
N VAL A 89 20.81 26.86 13.11
CA VAL A 89 22.15 26.26 13.31
C VAL A 89 22.96 26.26 12.00
N LEU A 90 22.33 26.09 10.83
CA LEU A 90 23.03 26.17 9.55
C LEU A 90 23.41 27.61 9.13
N GLN A 91 22.73 28.64 9.63
CA GLN A 91 23.05 30.05 9.38
C GLN A 91 24.18 30.56 10.27
N ASP A 92 24.15 30.22 11.56
CA ASP A 92 25.06 30.76 12.59
C ASP A 92 26.20 29.78 13.00
N GLY A 93 26.06 28.51 12.63
CA GLY A 93 26.85 27.40 13.17
C GLY A 93 28.31 27.43 12.76
N SER A 94 29.18 26.92 13.63
CA SER A 94 30.56 26.66 13.26
C SER A 94 30.63 25.51 12.23
N PRO A 95 31.69 25.41 11.41
CA PRO A 95 31.85 24.29 10.49
C PRO A 95 31.91 22.91 11.21
N HIS A 96 32.17 22.89 12.52
CA HIS A 96 32.12 21.69 13.34
C HIS A 96 30.67 21.28 13.66
N ASP A 97 29.82 22.21 14.10
CA ASP A 97 28.42 21.92 14.40
C ASP A 97 27.66 21.46 13.13
N ILE A 98 27.97 22.03 11.96
CA ILE A 98 27.40 21.59 10.67
C ILE A 98 27.81 20.16 10.32
N LYS A 99 29.07 19.78 10.60
CA LYS A 99 29.54 18.40 10.38
C LYS A 99 28.83 17.41 11.31
N GLU A 100 28.52 17.80 12.53
CA GLU A 100 27.83 16.95 13.50
C GLU A 100 26.38 16.66 13.08
N VAL A 101 25.67 17.71 12.65
CA VAL A 101 24.33 17.56 12.06
C VAL A 101 24.37 16.66 10.83
N PHE A 102 25.39 16.82 9.98
CA PHE A 102 25.59 15.99 8.79
C PHE A 102 25.86 14.52 9.15
N THR A 103 26.73 14.25 10.12
CA THR A 103 27.00 12.87 10.57
C THR A 103 25.78 12.20 11.17
N GLU A 104 24.94 12.95 11.89
CA GLU A 104 23.71 12.40 12.46
C GLU A 104 22.68 12.05 11.37
N ILE A 105 22.53 12.92 10.36
CA ILE A 105 21.66 12.66 9.21
C ILE A 105 22.15 11.45 8.40
N LEU A 106 23.44 11.37 8.11
CA LEU A 106 24.01 10.22 7.39
C LEU A 106 23.89 8.92 8.18
N GLU A 107 24.03 8.96 9.49
CA GLU A 107 23.93 7.76 10.32
C GLU A 107 22.50 7.20 10.31
N VAL A 108 21.50 8.08 10.40
CA VAL A 108 20.09 7.64 10.30
C VAL A 108 19.78 7.11 8.90
N ILE A 109 20.25 7.76 7.84
CA ILE A 109 20.03 7.34 6.45
C ILE A 109 20.77 6.03 6.12
N SER A 110 21.97 5.80 6.65
CA SER A 110 22.70 4.54 6.43
C SER A 110 22.10 3.39 7.24
N HIS A 111 21.54 3.66 8.42
CA HIS A 111 20.84 2.65 9.22
C HIS A 111 19.49 2.23 8.62
N THR A 112 18.84 3.05 7.79
CA THR A 112 17.63 2.65 7.07
C THR A 112 17.91 1.74 5.87
N GLN A 113 19.18 1.56 5.49
CA GLN A 113 19.59 0.66 4.41
C GLN A 113 19.89 -0.76 4.89
N LYS A 114 20.16 -0.98 6.19
CA LYS A 114 20.43 -2.31 6.76
C LYS A 114 19.13 -2.88 7.33
N PRO A 115 18.51 -3.88 6.68
CA PRO A 115 17.40 -4.60 7.28
C PRO A 115 18.00 -5.65 8.23
N ASP A 116 18.15 -5.34 9.52
CA ASP A 116 18.54 -6.40 10.46
C ASP A 116 17.64 -6.49 11.70
N THR A 117 16.63 -7.35 11.53
CA THR A 117 16.36 -8.61 12.27
C THR A 117 16.33 -8.66 13.79
N LYS A 118 16.78 -7.68 14.58
CA LYS A 118 16.76 -7.82 16.06
C LYS A 118 16.49 -6.49 16.79
N HIS A 119 15.23 -6.34 17.25
CA HIS A 119 14.87 -5.58 18.45
C HIS A 119 14.94 -4.04 18.48
N ARG A 120 14.79 -3.34 17.36
CA ARG A 120 14.29 -1.95 17.38
C ARG A 120 12.99 -1.88 16.58
N ASP A 121 11.94 -1.32 17.17
CA ASP A 121 10.63 -1.19 16.52
C ASP A 121 10.83 -0.58 15.13
N GLY A 122 10.42 -1.26 14.05
CA GLY A 122 10.54 -0.73 12.68
C GLY A 122 9.93 0.68 12.53
N ASN A 123 8.96 1.00 13.38
CA ASN A 123 8.36 2.33 13.50
C ASN A 123 9.39 3.42 13.87
N PHE A 124 10.35 3.15 14.76
CA PHE A 124 11.38 4.12 15.17
C PHE A 124 12.24 4.56 13.98
N HIS A 125 12.65 3.59 13.15
CA HIS A 125 13.48 3.83 11.97
C HIS A 125 12.72 4.60 10.88
N HIS A 126 11.47 4.22 10.60
CA HIS A 126 10.66 4.94 9.60
C HIS A 126 10.32 6.36 10.04
N MET A 127 9.96 6.56 11.31
CA MET A 127 9.61 7.89 11.83
C MET A 127 10.84 8.81 11.85
N SER A 128 12.02 8.32 12.25
CA SER A 128 13.27 9.10 12.24
C SER A 128 13.74 9.46 10.82
N ALA A 129 13.58 8.57 9.85
CA ALA A 129 13.85 8.90 8.46
C ALA A 129 12.90 10.00 7.95
N GLN A 130 11.62 9.92 8.29
CA GLN A 130 10.62 10.91 7.88
C GLN A 130 10.86 12.30 8.49
N THR A 131 11.33 12.39 9.74
CA THR A 131 11.69 13.68 10.33
C THR A 131 12.88 14.31 9.62
N ILE A 132 13.86 13.52 9.21
CA ILE A 132 14.98 14.02 8.41
C ILE A 132 14.49 14.54 7.08
N PHE A 133 13.60 13.80 6.40
CA PHE A 133 13.04 14.27 5.14
C PHE A 133 12.24 15.57 5.31
N SER A 134 11.46 15.73 6.39
CA SER A 134 10.72 16.97 6.64
C SER A 134 11.65 18.16 6.93
N ILE A 135 12.79 17.93 7.58
CA ILE A 135 13.84 18.94 7.74
C ILE A 135 14.42 19.33 6.37
N MET A 136 14.72 18.37 5.51
CA MET A 136 15.23 18.64 4.16
C MET A 136 14.22 19.41 3.30
N ASP A 137 12.95 19.05 3.38
CA ASP A 137 11.86 19.77 2.71
C ASP A 137 11.75 21.21 3.21
N HIS A 138 11.89 21.42 4.52
CA HIS A 138 11.89 22.77 5.08
C HIS A 138 13.10 23.58 4.59
N LEU A 139 14.29 22.99 4.54
CA LEU A 139 15.49 23.66 4.02
C LEU A 139 15.35 24.04 2.55
N THR A 140 14.80 23.15 1.72
CA THR A 140 14.56 23.45 0.30
C THR A 140 13.46 24.50 0.10
N LYS A 141 12.36 24.44 0.88
CA LYS A 141 11.31 25.48 0.89
C LYS A 141 11.87 26.83 1.31
N TRP A 142 12.66 26.88 2.39
CA TRP A 142 13.31 28.11 2.85
C TRP A 142 14.26 28.68 1.79
N LYS A 143 15.06 27.82 1.13
CA LYS A 143 15.93 28.22 0.01
C LYS A 143 15.12 28.85 -1.13
N ARG A 144 14.00 28.24 -1.52
CA ARG A 144 13.10 28.77 -2.57
C ARG A 144 12.47 30.09 -2.15
N GLN A 145 12.00 30.20 -0.91
CA GLN A 145 11.41 31.43 -0.37
C GLN A 145 12.44 32.57 -0.34
N LYS A 146 13.65 32.34 0.18
CA LYS A 146 14.74 33.33 0.15
C LYS A 146 15.09 33.74 -1.28
N ALA A 147 15.12 32.81 -2.23
CA ALA A 147 15.39 33.13 -3.63
C ALA A 147 14.28 33.99 -4.27
N GLN A 148 13.01 33.77 -3.88
CA GLN A 148 11.86 34.54 -4.37
C GLN A 148 11.73 35.93 -3.72
N THR A 149 12.02 36.04 -2.42
CA THR A 149 11.90 37.31 -1.67
C THR A 149 13.11 38.22 -1.89
N SER A 150 14.26 37.67 -2.28
CA SER A 150 15.47 38.46 -2.53
C SER A 150 15.41 39.12 -3.90
N GLY A 151 15.43 40.46 -3.93
CA GLY A 151 15.52 41.24 -5.16
C GLY A 151 16.84 41.05 -5.93
N ILE A 152 16.90 41.60 -7.13
CA ILE A 152 18.12 41.61 -7.94
C ILE A 152 19.01 42.76 -7.46
N ILE A 153 20.28 42.49 -7.13
CA ILE A 153 21.26 43.54 -6.87
C ILE A 153 21.83 43.98 -8.23
N PRO A 154 21.79 45.28 -8.58
CA PRO A 154 22.40 45.79 -9.81
C PRO A 154 23.88 45.40 -9.87
N GLY A 155 24.29 44.73 -10.95
CA GLY A 155 25.69 44.36 -11.23
C GLY A 155 26.25 43.12 -10.52
N LYS A 156 25.55 42.52 -9.54
CA LYS A 156 26.00 41.29 -8.82
C LYS A 156 25.04 40.11 -8.90
N GLY A 157 23.98 40.23 -9.69
CA GLY A 157 22.95 39.20 -9.80
C GLY A 157 22.02 39.16 -8.57
N PRO A 158 21.30 38.05 -8.35
CA PRO A 158 20.33 37.95 -7.26
C PRO A 158 20.93 38.16 -5.86
N ALA A 159 20.26 38.94 -4.99
CA ALA A 159 20.77 39.28 -3.66
C ALA A 159 21.01 38.06 -2.76
N TYR A 160 20.25 36.99 -2.95
CA TYR A 160 20.37 35.76 -2.16
C TYR A 160 21.73 35.06 -2.34
N LEU A 161 22.41 35.26 -3.47
CA LEU A 161 23.74 34.67 -3.71
C LEU A 161 24.83 35.31 -2.86
N SER A 162 24.59 36.50 -2.29
CA SER A 162 25.54 37.20 -1.42
C SER A 162 25.35 36.84 0.06
N ASP A 163 24.23 36.20 0.42
CA ASP A 163 23.92 35.82 1.79
C ASP A 163 24.74 34.58 2.20
N SER A 164 25.56 34.73 3.25
CA SER A 164 26.39 33.64 3.79
C SER A 164 25.55 32.46 4.29
N GLY A 165 24.35 32.73 4.83
CA GLY A 165 23.44 31.69 5.29
C GLY A 165 22.86 30.86 4.13
N TYR A 166 22.57 31.51 3.00
CA TYR A 166 22.08 30.82 1.80
C TYR A 166 23.14 29.86 1.22
N ARG A 167 24.40 30.33 1.10
CA ARG A 167 25.51 29.50 0.59
C ARG A 167 25.83 28.33 1.53
N ALA A 168 25.75 28.53 2.83
CA ALA A 168 25.98 27.47 3.81
C ALA A 168 24.96 26.34 3.66
N ILE A 169 23.68 26.69 3.52
CA ILE A 169 22.58 25.73 3.32
C ILE A 169 22.69 25.04 1.94
N ASP A 170 23.06 25.77 0.89
CA ASP A 170 23.24 25.19 -0.44
C ASP A 170 24.43 24.21 -0.49
N SER A 171 25.57 24.59 0.10
CA SER A 171 26.72 23.71 0.26
C SER A 171 26.38 22.47 1.10
N PHE A 172 25.54 22.62 2.12
CA PHE A 172 25.08 21.51 2.95
C PHE A 172 24.20 20.53 2.16
N LEU A 173 23.23 21.01 1.38
CA LEU A 173 22.36 20.16 0.55
C LEU A 173 23.16 19.42 -0.53
N ASN A 174 24.14 20.08 -1.15
CA ASN A 174 24.99 19.47 -2.19
C ASN A 174 25.97 18.44 -1.62
N LYS A 175 26.29 18.49 -0.32
CA LYS A 175 27.12 17.47 0.35
C LYS A 175 26.38 16.17 0.60
N ILE A 176 25.05 16.17 0.60
CA ILE A 176 24.27 14.96 0.89
C ILE A 176 24.23 14.08 -0.38
N PRO A 177 24.75 12.84 -0.30
CA PRO A 177 24.66 11.87 -1.39
C PRO A 177 23.19 11.53 -1.71
N GLN A 178 22.76 11.89 -2.92
CA GLN A 178 21.37 11.74 -3.38
C GLN A 178 21.00 10.28 -3.69
N ASP A 179 21.99 9.43 -4.00
CA ASP A 179 21.87 7.98 -4.16
C ASP A 179 21.48 7.29 -2.85
N LEU A 180 22.23 7.56 -1.76
CA LEU A 180 21.90 7.02 -0.44
C LEU A 180 20.52 7.49 0.02
N LEU A 181 20.18 8.74 -0.29
CA LEU A 181 18.88 9.32 0.02
C LEU A 181 17.75 8.63 -0.77
N ALA A 182 17.93 8.40 -2.07
CA ALA A 182 16.95 7.70 -2.89
C ALA A 182 16.69 6.27 -2.38
N GLN A 183 17.75 5.54 -2.02
CA GLN A 183 17.64 4.20 -1.43
C GLN A 183 16.95 4.20 -0.05
N ALA A 184 17.25 5.18 0.80
CA ALA A 184 16.58 5.34 2.08
C ALA A 184 15.11 5.75 1.94
N CYS A 185 14.78 6.61 0.96
CA CYS A 185 13.39 6.94 0.63
C CYS A 185 12.64 5.71 0.10
N PHE A 186 13.31 4.87 -0.71
CA PHE A 186 12.77 3.61 -1.21
C PHE A 186 12.46 2.63 -0.06
N SER A 187 13.41 2.41 0.86
CA SER A 187 13.17 1.53 2.02
C SER A 187 12.09 2.08 2.96
N CYS A 188 11.93 3.40 3.01
CA CYS A 188 10.85 4.04 3.75
C CYS A 188 9.51 4.04 3.02
N GLY A 189 9.40 3.62 1.75
CA GLY A 189 8.14 3.67 1.00
C GLY A 189 7.70 5.06 0.56
N ALA A 190 8.63 6.04 0.52
CA ALA A 190 8.41 7.38 -0.05
C ALA A 190 8.92 7.41 -1.50
N TYR A 191 8.28 6.61 -2.37
CA TYR A 191 8.77 6.32 -3.72
C TYR A 191 8.82 7.54 -4.64
N THR A 192 7.85 8.48 -4.53
CA THR A 192 7.86 9.73 -5.31
C THR A 192 9.07 10.60 -5.00
N ARG A 193 9.46 10.69 -3.72
CA ARG A 193 10.68 11.40 -3.30
C ARG A 193 11.93 10.67 -3.75
N ALA A 194 11.93 9.33 -3.65
CA ALA A 194 13.03 8.51 -4.12
C ALA A 194 13.28 8.75 -5.61
N LEU A 195 12.21 8.78 -6.43
CA LEU A 195 12.28 9.09 -7.86
C LEU A 195 12.84 10.50 -8.10
N MET A 196 12.34 11.52 -7.39
CA MET A 196 12.86 12.90 -7.51
C MET A 196 14.36 12.99 -7.20
N HIS A 197 14.83 12.39 -6.10
CA HIS A 197 16.24 12.40 -5.72
C HIS A 197 17.10 11.58 -6.69
N PHE A 198 16.54 10.52 -7.25
CA PHE A 198 17.22 9.68 -8.24
C PHE A 198 17.36 10.38 -9.59
N GLU A 199 16.33 11.07 -10.08
CA GLU A 199 16.40 11.88 -11.29
C GLU A 199 17.39 13.05 -11.12
N GLN A 200 17.42 13.67 -9.95
CA GLN A 200 18.43 14.69 -9.61
C GLN A 200 19.84 14.10 -9.60
N PHE A 201 20.02 12.89 -9.08
CA PHE A 201 21.29 12.18 -9.10
C PHE A 201 21.77 11.91 -10.53
N LEU A 202 20.88 11.41 -11.40
CA LEU A 202 21.17 11.16 -12.81
C LEU A 202 21.53 12.46 -13.55
N SER A 203 20.77 13.53 -13.32
CA SER A 203 20.98 14.84 -13.93
C SER A 203 22.28 15.52 -13.47
N SER A 204 22.68 15.31 -12.22
CA SER A 204 23.85 15.99 -11.64
C SER A 204 25.17 15.29 -11.98
N LYS A 205 25.17 13.96 -12.14
CA LYS A 205 26.39 13.18 -12.31
C LYS A 205 26.67 12.73 -13.76
N ASN A 206 25.80 13.03 -14.73
CA ASN A 206 25.94 12.54 -16.13
C ASN A 206 26.34 11.06 -16.19
N GLN A 207 25.77 10.25 -15.29
CA GLN A 207 26.05 8.82 -15.27
C GLN A 207 25.24 8.12 -16.35
N ASN A 208 25.78 7.03 -16.88
CA ASN A 208 25.06 6.20 -17.84
C ASN A 208 23.76 5.71 -17.19
N VAL A 209 22.64 6.17 -17.74
CA VAL A 209 21.29 5.81 -17.27
C VAL A 209 21.11 4.28 -17.26
N GLN A 210 21.83 3.58 -18.15
CA GLN A 210 21.80 2.12 -18.33
C GLN A 210 22.18 1.34 -17.06
N ASP A 211 23.18 1.79 -16.29
CA ASP A 211 23.68 1.05 -15.10
C ASP A 211 22.71 1.12 -13.92
N HIS A 212 21.80 2.09 -13.96
CA HIS A 212 20.89 2.46 -12.87
C HIS A 212 19.42 2.12 -13.19
N LEU A 213 19.16 1.46 -14.32
CA LEU A 213 17.80 1.13 -14.76
C LEU A 213 17.09 0.18 -13.80
N ASP A 214 17.80 -0.72 -13.13
CA ASP A 214 17.19 -1.73 -12.27
C ASP A 214 16.53 -1.10 -11.05
N PHE A 215 17.21 -0.11 -10.44
CA PHE A 215 16.63 0.64 -9.34
C PHE A 215 15.44 1.48 -9.79
N LEU A 216 15.49 2.03 -11.01
CA LEU A 216 14.39 2.79 -11.60
C LEU A 216 13.15 1.91 -11.87
N GLN A 217 13.34 0.69 -12.38
CA GLN A 217 12.24 -0.26 -12.58
C GLN A 217 11.61 -0.66 -11.25
N ARG A 218 12.43 -0.92 -10.21
CA ARG A 218 11.93 -1.22 -8.86
C ARG A 218 11.14 -0.05 -8.28
N LEU A 219 11.54 1.19 -8.54
CA LEU A 219 10.80 2.38 -8.13
C LEU A 219 9.43 2.48 -8.82
N TYR A 220 9.36 2.28 -10.14
CA TYR A 220 8.09 2.32 -10.87
C TYR A 220 7.14 1.19 -10.48
N VAL A 221 7.65 -0.02 -10.24
CA VAL A 221 6.82 -1.12 -9.72
C VAL A 221 6.30 -0.80 -8.32
N ALA A 222 7.12 -0.22 -7.46
CA ALA A 222 6.68 0.16 -6.12
C ALA A 222 5.66 1.32 -6.12
N MET A 223 5.66 2.15 -7.17
CA MET A 223 4.65 3.19 -7.43
C MET A 223 3.35 2.65 -8.05
N ASP A 224 3.31 1.36 -8.41
CA ASP A 224 2.24 0.75 -9.22
C ASP A 224 2.05 1.47 -10.59
N GLU A 225 3.11 2.01 -11.19
CA GLU A 225 3.10 2.67 -12.51
C GLU A 225 3.65 1.74 -13.60
N SER A 226 2.77 0.95 -14.24
CA SER A 226 3.15 0.01 -15.31
C SER A 226 3.79 0.70 -16.52
N ASP A 227 3.29 1.89 -16.88
CA ASP A 227 3.76 2.65 -18.04
C ASP A 227 5.23 3.07 -17.88
N GLY A 228 5.65 3.44 -16.66
CA GLY A 228 7.03 3.78 -16.36
C GLY A 228 7.98 2.61 -16.54
N VAL A 229 7.56 1.40 -16.14
CA VAL A 229 8.35 0.16 -16.33
C VAL A 229 8.54 -0.15 -17.81
N ILE A 230 7.49 -0.01 -18.62
CA ILE A 230 7.55 -0.19 -20.08
C ILE A 230 8.48 0.86 -20.71
N GLY A 231 8.40 2.11 -20.27
CA GLY A 231 9.30 3.18 -20.71
C GLY A 231 10.77 2.85 -20.45
N VAL A 232 11.09 2.32 -19.26
CA VAL A 232 12.45 1.87 -18.93
C VAL A 232 12.87 0.69 -19.79
N ALA A 233 11.97 -0.27 -20.03
CA ALA A 233 12.24 -1.41 -20.91
C ALA A 233 12.53 -0.97 -22.36
N ALA A 234 11.88 0.09 -22.85
CA ALA A 234 12.10 0.63 -24.19
C ALA A 234 13.43 1.39 -24.33
N ILE A 235 13.92 2.02 -23.25
CA ILE A 235 15.19 2.76 -23.23
C ILE A 235 16.40 1.81 -23.14
N ARG A 236 16.19 0.59 -22.62
CA ARG A 236 17.27 -0.37 -22.40
C ARG A 236 17.82 -0.91 -23.72
N GLN A 237 19.14 -0.89 -23.84
CA GLN A 237 19.84 -1.39 -25.05
C GLN A 237 20.47 -2.77 -24.84
N THR A 238 20.67 -3.19 -23.59
CA THR A 238 21.22 -4.50 -23.22
C THR A 238 20.12 -5.55 -23.11
N GLN A 239 20.50 -6.83 -23.25
CA GLN A 239 19.57 -7.93 -22.95
C GLN A 239 19.12 -7.83 -21.48
N PRO A 240 17.81 -7.87 -21.21
CA PRO A 240 17.30 -7.77 -19.85
C PRO A 240 17.69 -9.01 -19.05
N THR A 241 18.05 -8.81 -17.78
CA THR A 241 18.24 -9.92 -16.86
C THR A 241 16.90 -10.61 -16.59
N LEU A 242 16.94 -11.87 -16.14
CA LEU A 242 15.74 -12.65 -15.88
C LEU A 242 14.84 -11.99 -14.82
N ILE A 243 15.44 -11.36 -13.80
CA ILE A 243 14.74 -10.61 -12.75
C ILE A 243 14.00 -9.39 -13.32
N GLU A 244 14.60 -8.71 -14.29
CA GLU A 244 13.97 -7.56 -14.94
C GLU A 244 12.83 -7.97 -15.87
N GLN A 245 12.96 -9.09 -16.58
CA GLN A 245 11.87 -9.66 -17.37
C GLN A 245 10.68 -10.03 -16.48
N ILE A 246 10.95 -10.68 -15.34
CA ILE A 246 9.95 -10.98 -14.32
C ILE A 246 9.23 -9.71 -13.89
N LEU A 247 9.97 -8.66 -13.55
CA LEU A 247 9.43 -7.40 -13.08
C LEU A 247 8.52 -6.72 -14.13
N ILE A 248 8.90 -6.80 -15.40
CA ILE A 248 8.08 -6.33 -16.52
C ILE A 248 6.78 -7.13 -16.60
N HIS A 249 6.85 -8.47 -16.58
CA HIS A 249 5.65 -9.33 -16.64
C HIS A 249 4.72 -9.13 -15.44
N GLU A 250 5.25 -8.90 -14.24
CA GLU A 250 4.46 -8.54 -13.05
C GLU A 250 3.77 -7.18 -13.19
N SER A 251 4.46 -6.19 -13.77
CA SER A 251 3.86 -4.87 -14.02
C SER A 251 2.73 -4.91 -15.05
N LEU A 252 2.83 -5.82 -16.03
CA LEU A 252 1.79 -6.09 -17.03
C LEU A 252 0.67 -7.00 -16.49
N GLY A 253 0.85 -7.58 -15.30
CA GLY A 253 0.02 -8.64 -14.71
C GLY A 253 -0.13 -9.89 -15.57
N GLN A 254 0.91 -10.18 -16.37
CA GLN A 254 1.06 -11.43 -17.12
C GLN A 254 1.72 -12.47 -16.21
N HIS A 255 1.00 -12.88 -15.17
CA HIS A 255 1.56 -13.74 -14.13
C HIS A 255 1.91 -15.16 -14.61
N GLN A 256 1.32 -15.67 -15.71
CA GLN A 256 1.72 -16.96 -16.29
C GLN A 256 3.12 -16.89 -16.92
N ASP A 257 3.42 -15.80 -17.62
CA ASP A 257 4.73 -15.59 -18.24
C ASP A 257 5.78 -15.32 -17.16
N ALA A 258 5.40 -14.56 -16.12
CA ALA A 258 6.22 -14.39 -14.92
C ALA A 258 6.51 -15.73 -14.22
N GLN A 259 5.52 -16.63 -14.12
CA GLN A 259 5.70 -17.97 -13.54
C GLN A 259 6.79 -18.76 -14.28
N ALA A 260 6.73 -18.79 -15.62
CA ALA A 260 7.74 -19.47 -16.43
C ALA A 260 9.14 -18.87 -16.24
N CYS A 261 9.22 -17.53 -16.11
CA CYS A 261 10.48 -16.85 -15.82
C CYS A 261 11.02 -17.19 -14.43
N TYR A 262 10.14 -17.28 -13.42
CA TYR A 262 10.51 -17.68 -12.06
C TYR A 262 10.98 -19.14 -11.98
N GLU A 263 10.31 -20.06 -12.67
CA GLU A 263 10.73 -21.48 -12.73
C GLU A 263 12.14 -21.58 -13.32
N LYS A 264 12.40 -20.88 -14.42
CA LYS A 264 13.74 -20.78 -15.01
C LYS A 264 14.77 -20.12 -14.07
N ALA A 265 14.34 -19.15 -13.26
CA ALA A 265 15.20 -18.47 -12.29
C ALA A 265 15.60 -19.43 -11.16
N ILE A 266 14.66 -20.23 -10.66
CA ILE A 266 14.89 -21.24 -9.63
C ILE A 266 15.84 -22.33 -10.15
N ASP A 267 15.69 -22.74 -11.43
CA ASP A 267 16.59 -23.70 -12.06
C ASP A 267 18.03 -23.17 -12.17
N SER A 268 18.18 -21.86 -12.33
CA SER A 268 19.49 -21.19 -12.48
C SER A 268 20.12 -20.83 -11.13
N GLU A 269 19.31 -20.38 -10.16
CA GLU A 269 19.71 -19.90 -8.84
C GLU A 269 18.95 -20.66 -7.74
N VAL A 270 19.47 -21.81 -7.35
CA VAL A 270 18.82 -22.75 -6.41
C VAL A 270 18.75 -22.21 -4.96
N ASP A 271 19.45 -21.14 -4.61
CA ASP A 271 19.60 -20.67 -3.22
C ASP A 271 18.77 -19.43 -2.86
N SER A 272 18.13 -18.79 -3.83
CA SER A 272 17.44 -17.52 -3.61
C SER A 272 16.01 -17.71 -3.09
N VAL A 273 15.75 -17.29 -1.84
CA VAL A 273 14.39 -17.29 -1.26
C VAL A 273 13.46 -16.33 -2.01
N ASP A 274 14.00 -15.24 -2.56
CA ASP A 274 13.19 -14.19 -3.16
C ASP A 274 12.52 -14.61 -4.48
N HIS A 275 13.16 -15.48 -5.27
CA HIS A 275 12.53 -16.06 -6.46
C HIS A 275 11.37 -16.99 -6.09
N HIS A 276 11.52 -17.80 -5.03
CA HIS A 276 10.40 -18.60 -4.51
C HIS A 276 9.26 -17.74 -3.97
N LYS A 277 9.55 -16.61 -3.30
CA LYS A 277 8.51 -15.67 -2.85
C LYS A 277 7.76 -15.06 -4.03
N GLY A 278 8.47 -14.60 -5.05
CA GLY A 278 7.88 -14.02 -6.26
C GLY A 278 7.00 -15.02 -7.02
N LEU A 279 7.46 -16.26 -7.16
CA LEU A 279 6.66 -17.36 -7.73
C LEU A 279 5.37 -17.59 -6.93
N LEU A 280 5.47 -17.66 -5.60
CA LEU A 280 4.30 -17.84 -4.74
C LEU A 280 3.33 -16.67 -4.85
N GLN A 281 3.83 -15.43 -4.92
CA GLN A 281 2.99 -14.25 -5.12
C GLN A 281 2.26 -14.30 -6.47
N SER A 282 2.99 -14.59 -7.56
CA SER A 282 2.41 -14.74 -8.90
C SER A 282 1.34 -15.84 -8.95
N LEU A 283 1.59 -17.00 -8.30
CA LEU A 283 0.60 -18.08 -8.21
C LEU A 283 -0.65 -17.68 -7.40
N MET A 284 -0.47 -16.85 -6.37
CA MET A 284 -1.56 -16.33 -5.55
C MET A 284 -2.42 -15.31 -6.31
N GLU A 285 -1.79 -14.45 -7.11
CA GLU A 285 -2.46 -13.47 -7.97
C GLU A 285 -3.23 -14.15 -9.13
N LEU A 286 -2.73 -15.29 -9.63
CA LEU A 286 -3.44 -16.14 -10.61
C LEU A 286 -4.66 -16.87 -10.03
N GLY A 287 -4.80 -16.91 -8.71
CA GLY A 287 -5.83 -17.70 -8.03
C GLY A 287 -5.55 -19.21 -8.06
N GLN A 288 -4.28 -19.63 -8.20
CA GLN A 288 -3.86 -21.04 -8.16
C GLN A 288 -3.31 -21.42 -6.79
N GLN A 289 -4.10 -21.19 -5.73
CA GLN A 289 -3.63 -21.34 -4.35
C GLN A 289 -3.23 -22.80 -4.01
N ASN A 290 -3.83 -23.80 -4.67
CA ASN A 290 -3.46 -25.21 -4.49
C ASN A 290 -2.03 -25.48 -4.95
N LYS A 291 -1.61 -24.92 -6.09
CA LYS A 291 -0.24 -25.06 -6.59
C LYS A 291 0.74 -24.30 -5.70
N ALA A 292 0.36 -23.11 -5.24
CA ALA A 292 1.16 -22.34 -4.29
C ALA A 292 1.41 -23.12 -2.99
N LEU A 293 0.38 -23.77 -2.43
CA LEU A 293 0.54 -24.63 -1.25
C LEU A 293 1.51 -25.78 -1.50
N LEU A 294 1.38 -26.49 -2.63
CA LEU A 294 2.25 -27.61 -2.97
C LEU A 294 3.71 -27.16 -3.11
N HIS A 295 3.96 -26.10 -3.87
CA HIS A 295 5.30 -25.54 -4.04
C HIS A 295 5.91 -25.08 -2.72
N ALA A 296 5.13 -24.39 -1.89
CA ALA A 296 5.62 -23.93 -0.59
C ALA A 296 5.93 -25.09 0.36
N THR A 297 5.12 -26.16 0.35
CA THR A 297 5.42 -27.36 1.13
C THR A 297 6.66 -28.09 0.63
N GLY A 298 6.89 -28.13 -0.69
CA GLY A 298 8.10 -28.69 -1.29
C GLY A 298 9.36 -27.89 -0.91
N ALA A 299 9.31 -26.56 -1.05
CA ALA A 299 10.43 -25.68 -0.72
C ALA A 299 10.82 -25.76 0.76
N ILE A 300 9.86 -25.89 1.68
CA ILE A 300 10.14 -26.07 3.11
C ILE A 300 10.70 -27.47 3.42
N ALA A 301 10.27 -28.49 2.68
CA ALA A 301 10.80 -29.84 2.83
C ALA A 301 12.26 -29.92 2.37
N GLU A 302 12.62 -29.21 1.30
CA GLU A 302 14.00 -29.10 0.82
C GLU A 302 14.87 -28.29 1.77
N ARG A 303 14.37 -27.15 2.26
CA ARG A 303 15.11 -26.27 3.17
C ARG A 303 14.23 -25.70 4.29
N PRO A 304 14.38 -26.19 5.53
CA PRO A 304 13.57 -25.73 6.66
C PRO A 304 13.91 -24.30 7.11
N GLU A 305 15.05 -23.73 6.71
CA GLU A 305 15.46 -22.36 7.05
C GLU A 305 14.59 -21.29 6.38
N TRP A 306 13.95 -21.62 5.26
CA TRP A 306 13.07 -20.71 4.51
C TRP A 306 11.65 -20.63 5.08
N ALA A 307 11.35 -21.48 6.04
CA ALA A 307 10.09 -21.56 6.77
C ALA A 307 9.47 -20.20 7.15
N PRO A 308 10.14 -19.26 7.85
CA PRO A 308 9.50 -18.04 8.32
C PRO A 308 9.05 -17.11 7.18
N HIS A 309 9.74 -17.14 6.04
CA HIS A 309 9.45 -16.27 4.90
C HIS A 309 8.38 -16.83 3.96
N ILE A 310 8.32 -18.17 3.84
CA ILE A 310 7.37 -18.85 2.96
C ILE A 310 6.04 -19.14 3.68
N ARG A 311 6.07 -19.32 5.01
CA ARG A 311 4.87 -19.63 5.81
C ARG A 311 3.79 -18.56 5.71
N SER A 312 4.13 -17.28 5.59
CA SER A 312 3.14 -16.22 5.37
C SER A 312 2.27 -16.50 4.16
N TYR A 313 2.88 -16.91 3.05
CA TYR A 313 2.18 -17.25 1.81
C TYR A 313 1.43 -18.59 1.93
N MET A 314 1.95 -19.57 2.67
CA MET A 314 1.22 -20.81 2.94
C MET A 314 -0.05 -20.59 3.74
N VAL A 315 0.05 -19.81 4.81
CA VAL A 315 -1.09 -19.41 5.63
C VAL A 315 -2.09 -18.67 4.74
N GLU A 316 -1.60 -17.77 3.88
CA GLU A 316 -2.44 -17.04 2.95
C GLU A 316 -3.21 -17.95 1.98
N ALA A 317 -2.50 -18.88 1.34
CA ALA A 317 -3.09 -19.84 0.44
C ALA A 317 -4.08 -20.78 1.17
N ALA A 318 -3.75 -21.21 2.39
CA ALA A 318 -4.59 -22.12 3.17
C ALA A 318 -5.92 -21.47 3.59
N TRP A 319 -5.91 -20.21 4.03
CA TRP A 319 -7.16 -19.52 4.38
C TRP A 319 -7.99 -19.17 3.13
N LYS A 320 -7.37 -18.81 2.00
CA LYS A 320 -8.08 -18.58 0.73
C LYS A 320 -8.78 -19.84 0.20
N LEU A 321 -8.19 -21.02 0.40
CA LEU A 321 -8.79 -22.31 0.02
C LEU A 321 -9.82 -22.84 1.02
N GLY A 322 -9.90 -22.26 2.22
CA GLY A 322 -10.73 -22.82 3.30
C GLY A 322 -10.21 -24.15 3.87
N ASN A 323 -8.92 -24.48 3.67
CA ASN A 323 -8.30 -25.69 4.22
C ASN A 323 -7.83 -25.43 5.66
N TRP A 324 -8.77 -25.53 6.59
CA TRP A 324 -8.56 -25.22 8.01
C TRP A 324 -7.55 -26.14 8.70
N ASP A 325 -7.47 -27.41 8.30
CA ASP A 325 -6.60 -28.40 8.95
C ASP A 325 -5.12 -28.12 8.66
N LYS A 326 -4.81 -27.73 7.41
CA LYS A 326 -3.46 -27.28 7.03
C LYS A 326 -3.12 -25.95 7.69
N LEU A 327 -4.07 -25.03 7.76
CA LEU A 327 -3.90 -23.73 8.43
C LEU A 327 -3.50 -23.89 9.90
N GLU A 328 -4.21 -24.75 10.63
CA GLU A 328 -3.93 -25.02 12.05
C GLU A 328 -2.53 -25.65 12.25
N LYS A 329 -2.09 -26.54 11.35
CA LYS A 329 -0.74 -27.12 11.36
C LYS A 329 0.34 -26.07 11.11
N CYS A 330 0.13 -25.17 10.16
CA CYS A 330 1.06 -24.08 9.85
C CYS A 330 1.25 -23.12 11.03
N ILE A 331 0.15 -22.73 11.68
CA ILE A 331 0.16 -21.79 12.81
C ILE A 331 0.75 -22.43 14.08
N LYS A 332 0.43 -23.69 14.39
CA LYS A 332 1.01 -24.40 15.57
C LYS A 332 2.54 -24.54 15.50
N SER A 333 3.10 -24.54 14.30
CA SER A 333 4.56 -24.63 14.08
C SER A 333 5.26 -23.28 14.25
N GLU A 334 4.53 -22.17 14.40
CA GLU A 334 5.05 -20.80 14.34
C GLU A 334 5.12 -20.17 15.74
N LYS A 335 6.33 -19.77 16.17
CA LYS A 335 6.54 -19.00 17.42
C LYS A 335 7.15 -17.62 17.18
N THR A 336 7.54 -17.29 15.95
CA THR A 336 8.59 -16.27 15.71
C THR A 336 8.31 -15.25 14.60
N GLY A 337 7.17 -15.29 13.90
CA GLY A 337 6.86 -14.29 12.87
C GLY A 337 5.38 -13.87 12.88
N ARG A 338 5.09 -12.67 13.40
CA ARG A 338 3.75 -12.07 13.28
C ARG A 338 3.65 -11.34 11.94
N ASN A 339 3.17 -12.05 10.93
CA ASN A 339 2.84 -11.49 9.63
C ASN A 339 1.34 -11.24 9.52
N TRP A 340 0.94 -10.26 8.70
CA TRP A 340 -0.47 -9.94 8.45
C TRP A 340 -1.32 -11.17 8.11
N ALA A 341 -0.81 -12.04 7.22
CA ALA A 341 -1.50 -13.28 6.84
C ALA A 341 -1.70 -14.25 8.02
N VAL A 342 -0.73 -14.33 8.94
CA VAL A 342 -0.79 -15.15 10.16
C VAL A 342 -1.85 -14.61 11.11
N GLY A 343 -1.86 -13.29 11.33
CA GLY A 343 -2.87 -12.64 12.16
C GLY A 343 -4.31 -12.86 11.63
N VAL A 344 -4.52 -12.76 10.32
CA VAL A 344 -5.82 -13.06 9.69
C VAL A 344 -6.16 -14.54 9.81
N GLY A 345 -5.19 -15.44 9.61
CA GLY A 345 -5.38 -16.88 9.77
C GLY A 345 -5.81 -17.27 11.19
N GLU A 346 -5.17 -16.71 12.22
CA GLU A 346 -5.54 -16.90 13.62
C GLU A 346 -6.94 -16.35 13.92
N LEU A 347 -7.29 -15.18 13.37
CA LEU A 347 -8.63 -14.61 13.48
C LEU A 347 -9.69 -15.55 12.89
N LEU A 348 -9.47 -16.06 11.69
CA LEU A 348 -10.42 -16.98 11.04
C LEU A 348 -10.53 -18.32 11.76
N LEU A 349 -9.42 -18.86 12.29
CA LEU A 349 -9.45 -20.07 13.14
C LEU A 349 -10.24 -19.84 14.44
N SER A 350 -10.03 -18.71 15.10
CA SER A 350 -10.77 -18.37 16.32
C SER A 350 -12.26 -18.12 16.04
N ALA A 351 -12.59 -17.55 14.86
CA ALA A 351 -13.95 -17.41 14.38
C ALA A 351 -14.62 -18.78 14.14
N LYS A 352 -13.91 -19.73 13.51
CA LYS A 352 -14.37 -21.11 13.33
C LYS A 352 -14.60 -21.81 14.67
N ALA A 353 -13.66 -21.67 15.60
CA ALA A 353 -13.73 -22.26 16.95
C ALA A 353 -14.74 -21.55 17.87
N LYS A 354 -15.37 -20.45 17.43
CA LYS A 354 -16.33 -19.63 18.18
C LYS A 354 -15.80 -19.12 19.52
N ASN A 355 -14.50 -18.82 19.60
CA ASN A 355 -13.91 -18.28 20.84
C ASN A 355 -13.83 -16.75 20.77
N GLU A 356 -14.87 -16.08 21.30
CA GLU A 356 -15.00 -14.61 21.27
C GLU A 356 -13.84 -13.90 21.96
N GLU A 357 -13.41 -14.37 23.13
CA GLU A 357 -12.32 -13.73 23.88
C GLU A 357 -10.99 -13.78 23.11
N LYS A 358 -10.67 -14.95 22.53
CA LYS A 358 -9.46 -15.09 21.71
C LYS A 358 -9.58 -14.24 20.45
N PHE A 359 -10.74 -14.24 19.79
CA PHE A 359 -10.97 -13.43 18.59
C PHE A 359 -10.72 -11.95 18.85
N MET A 360 -11.32 -11.37 19.91
CA MET A 360 -11.17 -9.95 20.24
C MET A 360 -9.73 -9.59 20.64
N LYS A 361 -9.03 -10.46 21.37
CA LYS A 361 -7.61 -10.25 21.72
C LYS A 361 -6.72 -10.21 20.47
N HIS A 362 -6.85 -11.17 19.56
CA HIS A 362 -6.06 -11.18 18.32
C HIS A 362 -6.44 -10.00 17.41
N LEU A 363 -7.72 -9.61 17.36
CA LEU A 363 -8.17 -8.47 16.56
C LEU A 363 -7.52 -7.16 17.01
N GLN A 364 -7.44 -6.93 18.33
CA GLN A 364 -6.76 -5.77 18.90
C GLN A 364 -5.26 -5.76 18.60
N ILE A 365 -4.61 -6.92 18.65
CA ILE A 365 -3.18 -7.05 18.34
C ILE A 365 -2.92 -6.69 16.87
N VAL A 366 -3.64 -7.33 15.93
CA VAL A 366 -3.45 -7.10 14.50
C VAL A 366 -3.80 -5.65 14.11
N ARG A 367 -4.84 -5.06 14.73
CA ARG A 367 -5.20 -3.66 14.51
C ARG A 367 -4.09 -2.70 14.99
N ARG A 368 -3.48 -2.97 16.14
CA ARG A 368 -2.38 -2.15 16.67
C ARG A 368 -1.15 -2.19 15.77
N GLU A 369 -0.83 -3.34 15.19
CA GLU A 369 0.30 -3.52 14.28
C GLU A 369 0.13 -2.70 12.98
N GLN A 370 -1.09 -2.58 12.44
CA GLN A 370 -1.33 -1.77 11.23
C GLN A 370 -1.32 -0.26 11.48
N ILE A 371 -1.61 0.18 12.72
CA ILE A 371 -1.64 1.62 13.07
C ILE A 371 -0.24 2.24 13.10
N GLY A 372 0.80 1.49 13.46
CA GLY A 372 2.18 1.99 13.53
C GLY A 372 2.71 2.52 12.19
N PRO A 373 2.71 1.71 11.13
CA PRO A 373 3.09 2.17 9.79
C PRO A 373 2.18 3.28 9.24
N LEU A 374 0.88 3.23 9.57
CA LEU A 374 -0.07 4.27 9.16
C LEU A 374 0.22 5.63 9.83
N SER A 375 0.57 5.64 11.12
CA SER A 375 0.93 6.87 11.82
C SER A 375 2.21 7.47 11.28
N ALA A 376 3.21 6.63 10.97
CA ALA A 376 4.40 7.07 10.24
C ALA A 376 4.01 7.67 8.88
N ALA A 377 3.20 6.97 8.08
CA ALA A 377 2.74 7.50 6.79
C ALA A 377 2.06 8.88 6.94
N SER A 378 1.22 9.07 7.96
CA SER A 378 0.48 10.33 8.20
C SER A 378 1.35 11.56 8.50
N MET A 379 2.63 11.39 8.83
CA MET A 379 3.55 12.51 9.07
C MET A 379 3.86 13.32 7.80
N GLU A 380 3.59 12.78 6.62
CA GLU A 380 3.83 13.42 5.33
C GLU A 380 2.54 13.97 4.70
N SER A 381 2.60 15.22 4.22
CA SER A 381 1.52 15.82 3.42
C SER A 381 1.38 15.09 2.08
N GLY A 382 0.22 14.48 1.82
CA GLY A 382 -0.06 13.73 0.58
C GLY A 382 0.15 12.21 0.67
N SER A 383 0.48 11.70 1.86
CA SER A 383 0.79 10.28 2.10
C SER A 383 -0.42 9.33 2.13
N TYR A 384 -1.59 9.75 1.65
CA TYR A 384 -2.77 8.88 1.60
C TYR A 384 -2.50 7.63 0.75
N GLN A 385 -1.82 7.78 -0.39
CA GLN A 385 -1.45 6.68 -1.27
C GLN A 385 -0.59 5.63 -0.54
N ARG A 386 0.38 6.08 0.26
CA ARG A 386 1.27 5.22 1.06
C ARG A 386 0.52 4.54 2.22
N GLY A 387 -0.39 5.26 2.86
CA GLY A 387 -1.24 4.72 3.91
C GLY A 387 -2.35 3.78 3.40
N TYR A 388 -2.65 3.81 2.09
CA TYR A 388 -3.82 3.14 1.53
C TYR A 388 -3.82 1.64 1.77
N GLN A 389 -2.68 0.95 1.59
CA GLN A 389 -2.56 -0.48 1.86
C GLN A 389 -2.93 -0.83 3.32
N HIS A 390 -2.54 0.01 4.28
CA HIS A 390 -2.89 -0.17 5.68
C HIS A 390 -4.35 0.16 5.97
N ILE A 391 -4.92 1.16 5.29
CA ILE A 391 -6.35 1.49 5.38
C ILE A 391 -7.20 0.32 4.85
N VAL A 392 -6.82 -0.28 3.73
CA VAL A 392 -7.48 -1.47 3.17
C VAL A 392 -7.38 -2.64 4.16
N ARG A 393 -6.23 -2.87 4.79
CA ARG A 393 -6.09 -3.90 5.84
C ARG A 393 -7.00 -3.65 7.04
N LEU A 394 -7.11 -2.41 7.51
CA LEU A 394 -8.04 -2.05 8.58
C LEU A 394 -9.49 -2.27 8.16
N HIS A 395 -9.83 -1.95 6.91
CA HIS A 395 -11.13 -2.23 6.32
C HIS A 395 -11.46 -3.74 6.32
N LEU A 396 -10.50 -4.59 5.91
CA LEU A 396 -10.63 -6.04 5.97
C LEU A 396 -10.93 -6.50 7.41
N LEU A 397 -10.21 -6.00 8.41
CA LEU A 397 -10.47 -6.34 9.83
C LEU A 397 -11.88 -5.95 10.27
N THR A 398 -12.40 -4.81 9.81
CA THR A 398 -13.77 -4.41 10.14
C THR A 398 -14.83 -5.33 9.50
N GLU A 399 -14.61 -5.82 8.28
CA GLU A 399 -15.52 -6.79 7.67
C GLU A 399 -15.50 -8.15 8.37
N ILE A 400 -14.32 -8.62 8.82
CA ILE A 400 -14.21 -9.84 9.63
C ILE A 400 -14.97 -9.68 10.96
N GLU A 401 -14.82 -8.55 11.63
CA GLU A 401 -15.50 -8.24 12.89
C GLU A 401 -17.03 -8.18 12.71
N GLU A 402 -17.51 -7.49 11.68
CA GLU A 402 -18.94 -7.41 11.38
C GLU A 402 -19.54 -8.79 11.02
N CYS A 403 -18.84 -9.58 10.20
CA CYS A 403 -19.27 -10.93 9.85
C CYS A 403 -19.32 -11.84 11.09
N PHE A 404 -18.33 -11.74 11.98
CA PHE A 404 -18.30 -12.54 13.21
C PHE A 404 -19.46 -12.19 14.16
N ARG A 405 -19.79 -10.90 14.31
CA ARG A 405 -20.95 -10.47 15.11
C ARG A 405 -22.27 -11.05 14.59
N VAL A 406 -22.50 -10.99 13.28
CA VAL A 406 -23.70 -11.58 12.66
C VAL A 406 -23.74 -13.11 12.86
N LEU A 407 -22.60 -13.80 12.74
CA LEU A 407 -22.51 -15.25 12.97
C LEU A 407 -22.74 -15.66 14.44
N ALA A 408 -22.39 -14.79 15.39
CA ALA A 408 -22.68 -14.97 16.80
C ALA A 408 -24.18 -14.74 17.08
N ASP A 409 -24.75 -13.65 16.57
CA ASP A 409 -26.15 -13.27 16.75
C ASP A 409 -27.14 -14.30 16.18
N LEU A 410 -26.85 -14.87 15.00
CA LEU A 410 -27.68 -15.91 14.36
C LEU A 410 -27.84 -17.19 15.19
N LYS A 411 -26.96 -17.43 16.17
CA LYS A 411 -27.10 -18.59 17.08
C LYS A 411 -27.86 -18.23 18.36
N THR A 412 -27.78 -16.99 18.81
CA THR A 412 -28.51 -16.49 19.98
C THR A 412 -30.02 -16.44 19.73
N GLU A 413 -30.49 -16.55 18.48
CA GLU A 413 -31.93 -16.71 18.18
C GLU A 413 -32.54 -18.00 18.74
N GLN A 414 -31.75 -19.00 19.15
CA GLN A 414 -32.24 -20.18 19.87
C GLN A 414 -32.36 -19.98 21.40
N GLY A 415 -31.89 -18.85 21.95
CA GLY A 415 -31.97 -18.53 23.38
C GLY A 415 -32.14 -17.02 23.59
N GLY A 416 -33.36 -16.59 23.86
CA GLY A 416 -33.74 -15.18 23.88
C GLY A 416 -32.94 -14.26 24.82
N CYS A 417 -33.18 -12.96 24.61
CA CYS A 417 -32.76 -11.81 25.43
C CYS A 417 -31.32 -11.30 25.21
N GLY A 418 -31.08 -10.58 24.11
CA GLY A 418 -29.90 -9.73 23.93
C GLY A 418 -30.28 -8.43 23.21
N ASP A 419 -30.15 -7.30 23.91
CA ASP A 419 -30.57 -5.94 23.53
C ASP A 419 -29.43 -5.16 22.84
N GLY A 420 -28.71 -5.82 21.92
CA GLY A 420 -27.69 -5.20 21.07
C GLY A 420 -28.28 -4.83 19.69
N PRO A 421 -27.70 -3.86 18.96
CA PRO A 421 -28.14 -3.54 17.60
C PRO A 421 -27.89 -4.73 16.68
N ARG A 422 -28.94 -5.51 16.43
CA ARG A 422 -28.92 -6.67 15.53
C ARG A 422 -28.74 -6.16 14.10
N ILE A 423 -27.63 -6.52 13.46
CA ILE A 423 -27.40 -6.23 12.05
C ILE A 423 -27.97 -7.41 11.26
N SER A 424 -28.99 -7.18 10.44
CA SER A 424 -29.49 -8.24 9.57
C SER A 424 -28.45 -8.59 8.48
N PRO A 425 -28.35 -9.86 8.04
CA PRO A 425 -27.43 -10.25 6.97
C PRO A 425 -27.60 -9.43 5.67
N GLN A 426 -28.83 -9.02 5.37
CA GLN A 426 -29.14 -8.19 4.19
C GLN A 426 -28.66 -6.74 4.34
N GLU A 427 -28.69 -6.17 5.54
CA GLU A 427 -28.13 -4.84 5.81
C GLU A 427 -26.60 -4.86 5.77
N LEU A 428 -25.99 -5.96 6.23
CA LEU A 428 -24.54 -6.16 6.12
C LEU A 428 -24.10 -6.13 4.66
N LEU A 429 -24.76 -6.91 3.79
CA LEU A 429 -24.48 -6.95 2.36
C LEU A 429 -24.64 -5.57 1.69
N LYS A 430 -25.71 -4.84 2.01
CA LYS A 430 -25.91 -3.47 1.52
C LYS A 430 -24.79 -2.52 1.96
N ASN A 431 -24.32 -2.65 3.19
CA ASN A 431 -23.22 -1.84 3.71
C ASN A 431 -21.89 -2.20 3.02
N TRP A 432 -21.65 -3.48 2.76
CA TRP A 432 -20.49 -3.98 2.04
C TRP A 432 -20.46 -3.52 0.58
N ASP A 433 -21.62 -3.46 -0.08
CA ASP A 433 -21.74 -2.91 -1.44
C ASP A 433 -21.47 -1.40 -1.47
N ARG A 434 -22.02 -0.66 -0.51
CA ARG A 434 -21.73 0.79 -0.37
C ARG A 434 -20.25 1.06 -0.13
N ARG A 435 -19.62 0.24 0.70
CA ARG A 435 -18.18 0.32 0.97
C ARG A 435 -17.35 0.03 -0.28
N LEU A 436 -17.71 -1.01 -1.03
CA LEU A 436 -17.04 -1.38 -2.28
C LEU A 436 -17.09 -0.24 -3.31
N GLN A 437 -18.18 0.55 -3.35
CA GLN A 437 -18.31 1.70 -4.24
C GLN A 437 -17.39 2.88 -3.90
N VAL A 438 -16.96 3.01 -2.63
CA VAL A 438 -16.07 4.09 -2.16
C VAL A 438 -14.60 3.72 -2.35
N MET A 439 -14.28 2.43 -2.43
CA MET A 439 -12.91 1.94 -2.59
C MET A 439 -12.31 2.32 -3.94
N GLN A 440 -10.98 2.47 -3.98
CA GLN A 440 -10.26 2.70 -5.22
C GLN A 440 -10.53 1.54 -6.19
N TRP A 441 -10.82 1.87 -7.45
CA TRP A 441 -10.94 0.89 -8.53
C TRP A 441 -9.55 0.40 -8.91
N SER A 442 -9.03 -0.59 -8.18
CA SER A 442 -7.79 -1.28 -8.49
C SER A 442 -7.94 -2.76 -8.17
N PHE A 443 -7.44 -3.62 -9.06
CA PHE A 443 -7.48 -5.07 -8.84
C PHE A 443 -6.73 -5.48 -7.57
N ARG A 444 -5.55 -4.91 -7.33
CA ARG A 444 -4.69 -5.24 -6.18
C ARG A 444 -5.36 -4.97 -4.83
N THR A 445 -6.25 -3.97 -4.78
CA THR A 445 -6.90 -3.53 -3.53
C THR A 445 -8.26 -4.20 -3.33
N GLN A 446 -9.02 -4.43 -4.41
CA GLN A 446 -10.35 -5.04 -4.35
C GLN A 446 -10.29 -6.57 -4.29
N GLU A 447 -9.31 -7.24 -4.91
CA GLU A 447 -9.22 -8.71 -4.89
C GLU A 447 -9.03 -9.29 -3.47
N PRO A 448 -8.15 -8.74 -2.61
CA PRO A 448 -8.03 -9.22 -1.23
C PRO A 448 -9.34 -9.11 -0.43
N LEU A 449 -10.14 -8.07 -0.70
CA LEU A 449 -11.44 -7.87 -0.08
C LEU A 449 -12.46 -8.92 -0.55
N LEU A 450 -12.54 -9.14 -1.85
CA LEU A 450 -13.48 -10.10 -2.44
C LEU A 450 -13.12 -11.53 -2.05
N THR A 451 -11.84 -11.87 -2.05
CA THR A 451 -11.36 -13.19 -1.56
C THR A 451 -11.69 -13.39 -0.09
N LEU A 452 -11.50 -12.37 0.76
CA LEU A 452 -11.90 -12.45 2.16
C LEU A 452 -13.40 -12.68 2.32
N ARG A 453 -14.25 -11.91 1.64
CA ARG A 453 -15.72 -12.08 1.67
C ARG A 453 -16.13 -13.51 1.29
N ARG A 454 -15.55 -14.06 0.21
CA ARG A 454 -15.77 -15.46 -0.19
C ARG A 454 -15.39 -16.44 0.91
N THR A 455 -14.22 -16.26 1.55
CA THR A 455 -13.77 -17.17 2.61
C THR A 455 -14.62 -17.10 3.86
N LEU A 456 -15.08 -15.89 4.23
CA LEU A 456 -15.99 -15.68 5.35
C LEU A 456 -17.35 -16.33 5.08
N PHE A 457 -17.86 -16.20 3.85
CA PHE A 457 -19.14 -16.78 3.46
C PHE A 457 -19.08 -18.30 3.31
N ASN A 458 -17.99 -18.85 2.78
CA ASN A 458 -17.74 -20.29 2.80
C ASN A 458 -17.70 -20.83 4.24
N LEU A 459 -17.08 -20.08 5.17
CA LEU A 459 -17.08 -20.41 6.59
C LEU A 459 -18.48 -20.30 7.21
N ALA A 460 -19.26 -19.28 6.84
CA ALA A 460 -20.64 -19.13 7.27
C ALA A 460 -21.52 -20.28 6.79
N GLN A 461 -21.42 -20.67 5.51
CA GLN A 461 -22.14 -21.78 4.90
C GLN A 461 -21.85 -23.11 5.62
N GLN A 462 -20.57 -23.39 5.94
CA GLN A 462 -20.18 -24.56 6.74
C GLN A 462 -20.81 -24.58 8.14
N MET A 463 -21.21 -23.41 8.66
CA MET A 463 -21.67 -23.25 10.04
C MET A 463 -23.18 -23.07 10.19
N THR A 464 -23.88 -22.61 9.14
CA THR A 464 -25.32 -22.31 9.16
C THR A 464 -26.11 -23.10 8.13
N GLY A 465 -25.47 -23.70 7.11
CA GLY A 465 -26.14 -24.50 6.08
C GLY A 465 -27.04 -23.71 5.12
N HIS A 466 -27.05 -22.37 5.19
CA HIS A 466 -27.78 -21.54 4.24
C HIS A 466 -27.07 -21.50 2.88
N ASP A 467 -27.85 -21.52 1.81
CA ASP A 467 -27.37 -21.38 0.44
C ASP A 467 -26.97 -19.91 0.17
N VAL A 468 -25.67 -19.66 0.03
CA VAL A 468 -25.11 -18.34 -0.27
C VAL A 468 -24.31 -18.34 -1.58
N ASP A 469 -24.53 -19.37 -2.39
CA ASP A 469 -23.78 -19.63 -3.61
C ASP A 469 -24.00 -18.51 -4.64
N HIS A 470 -25.19 -17.90 -4.65
CA HIS A 470 -25.52 -16.78 -5.52
C HIS A 470 -24.66 -15.53 -5.25
N GLU A 471 -24.42 -15.18 -3.99
CA GLU A 471 -23.63 -13.99 -3.61
C GLU A 471 -22.14 -14.21 -3.86
N ILE A 472 -21.64 -15.42 -3.59
CA ILE A 472 -20.28 -15.84 -3.92
C ILE A 472 -20.03 -15.72 -5.43
N GLY A 473 -20.99 -16.16 -6.25
CA GLY A 473 -20.95 -15.99 -7.70
C GLY A 473 -20.88 -14.52 -8.13
N HIS A 474 -21.63 -13.62 -7.49
CA HIS A 474 -21.58 -12.18 -7.78
C HIS A 474 -20.21 -11.56 -7.47
N TRP A 475 -19.54 -11.98 -6.40
CA TRP A 475 -18.19 -11.50 -6.09
C TRP A 475 -17.14 -12.06 -7.04
N TRP A 476 -17.27 -13.30 -7.53
CA TRP A 476 -16.40 -13.82 -8.59
C TRP A 476 -16.55 -13.04 -9.90
N LEU A 477 -17.79 -12.71 -10.27
CA LEU A 477 -18.07 -11.84 -11.40
C LEU A 477 -17.48 -10.45 -11.23
N TRP A 478 -17.52 -9.89 -10.01
CA TRP A 478 -16.95 -8.59 -9.73
C TRP A 478 -15.42 -8.59 -9.91
N SER A 479 -14.73 -9.62 -9.41
CA SER A 479 -13.29 -9.81 -9.66
C SER A 479 -12.95 -9.93 -11.14
N ALA A 480 -13.72 -10.72 -11.89
CA ALA A 480 -13.55 -10.83 -13.34
C ALA A 480 -13.73 -9.47 -14.05
N LYS A 481 -14.73 -8.68 -13.63
CA LYS A 481 -14.99 -7.33 -14.18
C LYS A 481 -13.83 -6.37 -13.91
N ILE A 482 -13.26 -6.39 -12.70
CA ILE A 482 -12.12 -5.52 -12.34
C ILE A 482 -10.88 -5.95 -13.13
N ALA A 483 -10.52 -7.24 -13.07
CA ALA A 483 -9.36 -7.78 -13.76
C ALA A 483 -9.37 -7.47 -15.26
N ARG A 484 -10.54 -7.61 -15.91
CA ARG A 484 -10.71 -7.26 -17.33
C ARG A 484 -10.47 -5.77 -17.61
N LYS A 485 -10.95 -4.86 -16.74
CA LYS A 485 -10.77 -3.42 -16.95
C LYS A 485 -9.31 -2.98 -16.78
N GLU A 486 -8.57 -3.63 -15.90
CA GLU A 486 -7.14 -3.40 -15.69
C GLU A 486 -6.27 -4.06 -16.78
N GLY A 487 -6.84 -4.91 -17.63
CA GLY A 487 -6.11 -5.60 -18.70
C GLY A 487 -5.55 -6.98 -18.32
N TYR A 488 -5.78 -7.44 -17.08
CA TYR A 488 -5.37 -8.75 -16.59
C TYR A 488 -6.27 -9.87 -17.13
N ASN A 489 -6.10 -10.19 -18.41
CA ASN A 489 -6.95 -11.16 -19.12
C ASN A 489 -6.85 -12.59 -18.53
N GLN A 490 -5.69 -12.99 -18.02
CA GLN A 490 -5.47 -14.33 -17.47
C GLN A 490 -6.23 -14.54 -16.15
N THR A 491 -6.13 -13.59 -15.21
CA THR A 491 -6.83 -13.64 -13.91
C THR A 491 -8.34 -13.43 -14.07
N ALA A 492 -8.76 -12.62 -15.05
CA ALA A 492 -10.16 -12.49 -15.42
C ALA A 492 -10.74 -13.83 -15.87
N TYR A 493 -10.01 -14.60 -16.69
CA TYR A 493 -10.47 -15.91 -17.15
C TYR A 493 -10.57 -16.94 -16.02
N SER A 494 -9.58 -17.02 -15.12
CA SER A 494 -9.65 -17.94 -13.98
C SER A 494 -10.84 -17.63 -13.06
N SER A 495 -11.09 -16.33 -12.80
CA SER A 495 -12.25 -15.88 -12.02
C SER A 495 -13.59 -16.19 -12.73
N LEU A 496 -13.65 -16.05 -14.07
CA LEU A 496 -14.84 -16.40 -14.86
C LEU A 496 -15.13 -17.90 -14.92
N LEU A 497 -14.10 -18.74 -14.80
CA LEU A 497 -14.26 -20.19 -14.71
C LEU A 497 -14.96 -20.55 -13.40
N GLN A 498 -14.47 -20.02 -12.28
CA GLN A 498 -15.06 -20.21 -10.94
C GLN A 498 -16.46 -19.59 -10.84
N ALA A 499 -16.70 -18.44 -11.47
CA ALA A 499 -18.04 -17.85 -11.56
C ALA A 499 -19.02 -18.73 -12.37
N GLY A 500 -18.49 -19.53 -13.30
CA GLY A 500 -19.27 -20.43 -14.16
C GLY A 500 -19.99 -21.53 -13.38
N ASP A 501 -19.40 -21.99 -12.29
CA ASP A 501 -19.97 -23.05 -11.44
C ASP A 501 -21.31 -22.64 -10.81
N TYR A 502 -21.52 -21.32 -10.63
CA TYR A 502 -22.71 -20.74 -10.00
C TYR A 502 -23.84 -20.36 -11.00
N ASN A 503 -23.66 -20.60 -12.30
CA ASN A 503 -24.67 -20.41 -13.36
C ASN A 503 -25.40 -19.05 -13.36
N LEU A 504 -24.70 -17.95 -13.04
CA LEU A 504 -25.29 -16.61 -13.09
C LEU A 504 -25.45 -16.11 -14.55
N PRO A 505 -26.57 -15.44 -14.88
CA PRO A 505 -26.79 -14.89 -16.23
C PRO A 505 -25.80 -13.77 -16.57
N GLU A 506 -25.11 -13.18 -15.61
CA GLU A 506 -24.10 -12.15 -15.92
C GLU A 506 -22.77 -12.75 -16.42
N VAL A 507 -22.51 -14.04 -16.17
CA VAL A 507 -21.25 -14.72 -16.52
C VAL A 507 -21.02 -14.73 -18.03
N PHE A 508 -22.05 -15.04 -18.82
CA PHE A 508 -21.88 -15.12 -20.27
C PHE A 508 -21.60 -13.74 -20.89
N VAL A 509 -22.14 -12.66 -20.30
CA VAL A 509 -21.89 -11.29 -20.75
C VAL A 509 -20.44 -10.89 -20.49
N GLU A 510 -19.93 -11.17 -19.30
CA GLU A 510 -18.52 -10.87 -19.00
C GLU A 510 -17.56 -11.80 -19.75
N LYS A 511 -17.90 -13.07 -19.99
CA LYS A 511 -17.14 -13.96 -20.90
C LYS A 511 -17.04 -13.39 -22.31
N ALA A 512 -18.13 -12.86 -22.86
CA ALA A 512 -18.11 -12.20 -24.16
C ALA A 512 -17.24 -10.93 -24.17
N LYS A 513 -17.36 -10.08 -23.14
CA LYS A 513 -16.50 -8.88 -23.00
C LYS A 513 -15.03 -9.23 -22.84
N TRP A 514 -14.71 -10.37 -22.23
CA TRP A 514 -13.34 -10.88 -22.11
C TRP A 514 -12.78 -11.35 -23.46
N PHE A 515 -13.53 -12.12 -24.26
CA PHE A 515 -13.11 -12.47 -25.62
C PHE A 515 -12.86 -11.22 -26.47
N TRP A 516 -13.65 -10.17 -26.26
CA TRP A 516 -13.47 -8.89 -26.92
C TRP A 516 -12.20 -8.17 -26.49
N SER A 517 -11.86 -8.13 -25.20
CA SER A 517 -10.59 -7.52 -24.75
C SER A 517 -9.37 -8.26 -25.27
N LYS A 518 -9.51 -9.57 -25.56
CA LYS A 518 -8.48 -10.37 -26.22
C LYS A 518 -8.35 -10.10 -27.73
N GLY A 519 -9.41 -9.61 -28.38
CA GLY A 519 -9.46 -9.34 -29.82
C GLY A 519 -10.25 -10.36 -30.65
N ASP A 520 -10.73 -11.44 -30.03
CA ASP A 520 -11.48 -12.54 -30.68
C ASP A 520 -12.98 -12.20 -30.82
N LYS A 521 -13.31 -11.27 -31.72
CA LYS A 521 -14.67 -10.71 -31.87
C LYS A 521 -15.73 -11.75 -32.24
N ASP A 522 -15.40 -12.71 -33.09
CA ASP A 522 -16.35 -13.73 -33.56
C ASP A 522 -16.72 -14.73 -32.45
N GLN A 523 -15.76 -15.07 -31.60
CA GLN A 523 -15.99 -15.91 -30.42
C GLN A 523 -16.85 -15.18 -29.39
N ALA A 524 -16.64 -13.87 -29.21
CA ALA A 524 -17.48 -13.05 -28.33
C ALA A 524 -18.95 -13.05 -28.78
N LEU A 525 -19.21 -12.88 -30.08
CA LEU A 525 -20.57 -12.90 -30.65
C LEU A 525 -21.23 -14.28 -30.50
N THR A 526 -20.50 -15.35 -30.82
CA THR A 526 -20.99 -16.73 -30.67
C THR A 526 -21.33 -17.04 -29.20
N CYS A 527 -20.49 -16.57 -28.26
CA CYS A 527 -20.73 -16.72 -26.82
C CYS A 527 -22.01 -16.00 -26.37
N LEU A 528 -22.30 -14.81 -26.92
CA LEU A 528 -23.54 -14.10 -26.64
C LEU A 528 -24.75 -14.81 -27.22
N GLU A 529 -24.67 -15.31 -28.46
CA GLU A 529 -25.76 -16.03 -29.11
C GLU A 529 -26.12 -17.31 -28.35
N ARG A 530 -25.11 -18.08 -27.95
CA ARG A 530 -25.28 -19.26 -27.10
C ARG A 530 -25.80 -18.90 -25.70
N GLY A 531 -25.32 -17.81 -25.10
CA GLY A 531 -25.79 -17.34 -23.80
C GLY A 531 -27.24 -16.90 -23.82
N MET A 532 -27.66 -16.20 -24.89
CA MET A 532 -29.04 -15.79 -25.10
C MET A 532 -29.98 -16.98 -25.28
N SER A 533 -29.59 -17.98 -26.08
CA SER A 533 -30.42 -19.18 -26.26
C SER A 533 -30.60 -20.00 -24.98
N VAL A 534 -29.58 -20.02 -24.11
CA VAL A 534 -29.60 -20.81 -22.85
C VAL A 534 -30.35 -20.11 -21.73
N HIS A 535 -30.15 -18.79 -21.54
CA HIS A 535 -30.72 -18.07 -20.40
C HIS A 535 -32.03 -17.33 -20.71
N PHE A 536 -32.35 -17.08 -21.99
CA PHE A 536 -33.53 -16.33 -22.42
C PHE A 536 -34.32 -17.05 -23.53
N PRO A 537 -34.88 -18.25 -23.28
CA PRO A 537 -35.71 -18.94 -24.25
C PRO A 537 -37.05 -18.23 -24.51
N ASP A 538 -37.69 -17.64 -23.48
CA ASP A 538 -39.01 -16.98 -23.60
C ASP A 538 -39.01 -15.51 -23.13
N ILE A 539 -38.85 -14.59 -24.07
CA ILE A 539 -38.79 -13.13 -23.84
C ILE A 539 -40.15 -12.55 -23.41
N GLN A 540 -41.26 -13.19 -23.77
CA GLN A 540 -42.62 -12.70 -23.51
C GLN A 540 -43.03 -12.89 -22.04
N ALA A 541 -42.60 -13.97 -21.38
CA ALA A 541 -42.85 -14.21 -19.95
C ALA A 541 -42.02 -13.29 -19.03
N LEU A 542 -40.79 -12.94 -19.43
CA LEU A 542 -39.92 -12.02 -18.68
C LEU A 542 -40.40 -10.56 -18.68
N LYS A 543 -41.20 -10.16 -19.68
CA LYS A 543 -41.81 -8.82 -19.74
C LYS A 543 -43.10 -8.70 -18.91
N SER A 544 -43.74 -9.82 -18.58
CA SER A 544 -44.96 -9.85 -17.76
C SER A 544 -44.67 -9.90 -16.25
N ASP A 545 -43.53 -10.44 -15.83
CA ASP A 545 -43.13 -10.49 -14.42
C ASP A 545 -42.45 -9.19 -13.96
N THR A 546 -42.97 -8.54 -12.92
CA THR A 546 -42.47 -7.26 -12.36
C THR A 546 -41.51 -7.42 -11.16
N THR A 547 -40.94 -8.61 -10.95
CA THR A 547 -39.97 -8.90 -9.87
C THR A 547 -38.63 -8.18 -10.12
N ASP A 548 -37.91 -7.77 -9.08
CA ASP A 548 -36.61 -7.07 -9.28
C ASP A 548 -35.55 -7.94 -9.97
N GLN A 549 -35.64 -9.27 -9.85
CA GLN A 549 -34.81 -10.22 -10.59
C GLN A 549 -35.13 -10.26 -12.10
N SER A 550 -36.39 -10.09 -12.51
CA SER A 550 -36.76 -10.01 -13.93
C SER A 550 -36.30 -8.70 -14.56
N LYS A 551 -36.36 -7.58 -13.82
CA LYS A 551 -35.78 -6.28 -14.23
C LYS A 551 -34.27 -6.33 -14.39
N ALA A 552 -33.55 -7.02 -13.49
CA ALA A 552 -32.12 -7.24 -13.62
C ALA A 552 -31.78 -8.08 -14.86
N ARG A 553 -32.51 -9.16 -15.10
CA ARG A 553 -32.40 -10.00 -16.31
C ARG A 553 -32.72 -9.23 -17.60
N LEU A 554 -33.74 -8.36 -17.60
CA LEU A 554 -34.08 -7.47 -18.71
C LEU A 554 -32.99 -6.41 -18.97
N LYS A 555 -32.36 -5.87 -17.91
CA LYS A 555 -31.22 -4.95 -18.04
C LYS A 555 -30.00 -5.63 -18.65
N ILE A 556 -29.73 -6.88 -18.27
CA ILE A 556 -28.67 -7.71 -18.85
C ILE A 556 -28.98 -7.98 -20.33
N TYR A 557 -30.21 -8.34 -20.67
CA TYR A 557 -30.66 -8.51 -22.06
C TYR A 557 -30.51 -7.22 -22.89
N ALA A 558 -30.89 -6.07 -22.33
CA ALA A 558 -30.72 -4.76 -22.98
C ALA A 558 -29.23 -4.40 -23.20
N GLN A 559 -28.35 -4.73 -22.25
CA GLN A 559 -26.90 -4.55 -22.40
C GLN A 559 -26.31 -5.43 -23.50
N VAL A 560 -26.78 -6.69 -23.61
CA VAL A 560 -26.36 -7.63 -24.66
C VAL A 560 -26.78 -7.13 -26.04
N ILE A 561 -28.01 -6.64 -26.18
CA ILE A 561 -28.50 -6.05 -27.43
C ILE A 561 -27.74 -4.78 -27.78
N SER A 562 -27.52 -3.88 -26.82
CA SER A 562 -26.74 -2.67 -27.04
C SER A 562 -25.33 -2.99 -27.52
N TYR A 563 -24.67 -3.96 -26.88
CA TYR A 563 -23.34 -4.44 -27.26
C TYR A 563 -23.32 -5.09 -28.65
N ARG A 564 -24.38 -5.84 -29.02
CA ARG A 564 -24.54 -6.42 -30.35
C ARG A 564 -24.78 -5.33 -31.41
N LEU A 565 -25.61 -4.33 -31.13
CA LEU A 565 -25.96 -3.23 -32.04
C LEU A 565 -24.81 -2.26 -32.27
N LEU A 566 -24.08 -1.87 -31.22
CA LEU A 566 -22.91 -0.98 -31.32
C LEU A 566 -21.76 -1.57 -32.15
N ASN A 567 -21.71 -2.90 -32.26
CA ASN A 567 -20.60 -3.61 -32.91
C ASN A 567 -20.99 -4.26 -34.25
N LEU A 568 -22.29 -4.39 -34.54
CA LEU A 568 -22.79 -4.73 -35.87
C LEU A 568 -22.75 -3.53 -36.84
N THR A 569 -22.73 -2.28 -36.36
CA THR A 569 -22.66 -1.08 -37.23
C THR A 569 -21.47 -1.06 -38.20
N PRO A 570 -20.23 -1.49 -37.86
CA PRO A 570 -19.16 -1.63 -38.85
C PRO A 570 -19.33 -2.84 -39.80
N GLN A 571 -20.03 -3.91 -39.40
CA GLN A 571 -20.33 -5.03 -40.32
C GLN A 571 -21.52 -4.74 -41.25
N ILE A 572 -22.47 -3.92 -40.80
CA ILE A 572 -23.63 -3.49 -41.58
C ILE A 572 -23.21 -2.46 -42.65
N SER A 573 -22.23 -1.59 -42.36
CA SER A 573 -21.67 -0.68 -43.39
C SER A 573 -20.89 -1.44 -44.48
N LEU A 574 -20.21 -2.54 -44.16
CA LEU A 574 -19.56 -3.43 -45.13
C LEU A 574 -20.57 -4.30 -45.93
N LYS A 575 -21.68 -4.72 -45.31
CA LYS A 575 -22.75 -5.47 -46.01
C LYS A 575 -23.69 -4.59 -46.84
N LEU A 576 -23.85 -3.31 -46.51
CA LEU A 576 -24.58 -2.34 -47.34
C LEU A 576 -23.69 -1.74 -48.43
N GLY A 577 -22.38 -1.59 -48.19
CA GLY A 577 -21.40 -1.14 -49.19
C GLY A 577 -21.12 -2.17 -50.31
N SER A 578 -21.44 -3.45 -50.10
CA SER A 578 -21.33 -4.51 -51.12
C SER A 578 -22.64 -4.82 -51.86
N LYS A 579 -23.73 -4.11 -51.56
CA LYS A 579 -25.03 -4.25 -52.25
C LYS A 579 -25.44 -3.04 -53.11
N TYR A 580 -24.62 -1.98 -53.19
CA TYR A 580 -24.86 -0.81 -54.05
C TYR A 580 -23.71 -0.52 -55.03
N ILE A 581 -22.95 -1.54 -55.42
CA ILE A 581 -22.10 -1.52 -56.62
C ILE A 581 -22.49 -2.78 -57.41
N LEU A 582 -23.16 -2.58 -58.55
CA LEU A 582 -23.82 -3.55 -59.45
C LEU A 582 -25.34 -3.77 -59.25
N ARG A 583 -26.13 -2.70 -59.32
CA ARG A 583 -27.11 -2.43 -60.40
C ARG A 583 -27.98 -1.23 -60.07
#